data_AF-A0A1E2WE32-F1
#
_entry.id   AF-A0A1E2WE32-F1
#
_cell.length_a   1.000
_cell.length_b   1.000
_cell.length_c   1.000
_cell.angle_alpha   90.00
_cell.angle_beta   90.00
_cell.angle_gamma   90.00
#
_symmetry.space_group_name_H-M   'P 1'
#
loop_
_entity.id
_entity.type
_entity.pdbx_description
1 polymer ?
#
loop_
_entity_poly.entity_id
_entity_poly.type
_entity_poly.pdbx_seq_one_letter_code
_entity_poly.pdbx_strand_id
1 'polypeptide(L)' 'MSKPNFHAMSQKELHDYVLAHREDQEAFYAYVDKLHVEGNWIEMPPFIERVRSSSEPQDGAV' A
#
# COMPACT_ATOMS: atom_id res chain seq x y z
N MET A 1 -7.33 -30.96 2.98
CA MET A 1 -7.19 -30.03 4.13
C MET A 1 -7.79 -28.71 3.70
N SER A 2 -8.93 -28.30 4.26
CA SER A 2 -9.52 -26.99 3.95
C SER A 2 -8.68 -25.91 4.61
N LYS A 3 -8.12 -24.99 3.81
CA LYS A 3 -7.49 -23.79 4.35
C LYS A 3 -8.56 -22.93 5.02
N PRO A 4 -8.29 -22.33 6.19
CA PRO A 4 -9.21 -21.35 6.78
C PRO A 4 -9.38 -20.14 5.85
N ASN A 5 -10.56 -19.52 5.89
CA ASN A 5 -10.83 -18.33 5.07
C ASN A 5 -10.10 -17.12 5.67
N PHE A 6 -8.88 -16.89 5.22
CA PHE A 6 -8.03 -15.79 5.68
C PHE A 6 -8.69 -14.42 5.54
N HIS A 7 -9.47 -14.18 4.48
CA HIS A 7 -10.25 -12.95 4.30
C HIS A 7 -11.35 -12.74 5.34
N ALA A 8 -11.92 -13.83 5.90
CA ALA A 8 -12.96 -13.76 6.91
C ALA A 8 -12.40 -13.57 8.33
N MET A 9 -11.13 -13.94 8.56
CA MET A 9 -10.46 -13.79 9.85
C MET A 9 -10.05 -12.35 10.13
N SER A 10 -10.02 -11.94 11.40
CA SER A 10 -9.56 -10.61 11.79
C SER A 10 -8.06 -10.44 11.57
N GLN A 11 -7.57 -9.21 11.40
CA GLN A 11 -6.13 -8.94 11.22
C GLN A 11 -5.26 -9.58 12.32
N LYS A 12 -5.74 -9.59 13.57
CA LYS A 12 -5.05 -10.24 14.70
C LYS A 12 -4.96 -11.76 14.56
N GLU A 13 -6.00 -12.41 14.04
CA GLU A 13 -6.02 -13.85 13.83
C GLU A 13 -5.10 -14.25 12.68
N LEU A 14 -5.10 -13.47 11.59
CA LEU A 14 -4.14 -13.66 10.49
C LEU A 14 -2.70 -13.52 10.96
N HIS A 15 -2.43 -12.52 11.80
CA HIS A 15 -1.08 -12.29 12.33
C HIS A 15 -0.60 -13.48 13.18
N ASP A 16 -1.45 -13.99 14.08
CA ASP A 16 -1.13 -15.16 14.91
C ASP A 16 -0.93 -16.42 14.05
N TYR A 17 -1.77 -16.60 13.03
CA TYR A 17 -1.67 -17.71 12.10
C TYR A 17 -0.39 -17.65 11.26
N VAL A 18 -0.03 -16.50 10.71
CA VAL A 18 1.22 -16.29 9.95
C VAL A 18 2.45 -16.51 10.83
N LEU A 19 2.38 -16.16 12.12
CA LEU A 19 3.47 -16.45 13.07
C LEU A 19 3.64 -17.96 13.30
N ALA A 20 2.53 -18.69 13.45
CA ALA A 20 2.54 -20.15 13.60
C ALA A 20 2.86 -20.89 12.29
N HIS A 21 2.52 -20.30 11.14
CA HIS A 21 2.63 -20.89 9.79
C HIS A 21 3.37 -19.95 8.84
N ARG A 22 4.63 -19.62 9.17
CA ARG A 22 5.48 -18.71 8.35
C ARG A 22 5.73 -19.19 6.92
N GLU A 23 5.59 -20.48 6.68
CA GLU A 23 5.69 -21.12 5.37
C GLU A 23 4.42 -20.96 4.52
N ASP A 24 3.31 -20.51 5.12
CA ASP A 24 2.04 -20.29 4.43
C ASP A 24 2.00 -18.88 3.83
N GLN A 25 2.47 -18.79 2.59
CA GLN A 25 2.49 -17.52 1.83
C GLN A 25 1.07 -16.96 1.63
N GLU A 26 0.06 -17.83 1.56
CA GLU A 26 -1.34 -17.44 1.36
C GLU A 26 -1.87 -16.63 2.54
N ALA A 27 -1.56 -17.07 3.78
CA ALA A 27 -1.87 -16.32 4.99
C ALA A 27 -1.11 -14.98 5.05
N PHE A 28 0.16 -14.96 4.62
CA PHE A 28 0.96 -13.73 4.55
C PHE A 28 0.39 -12.71 3.55
N TYR A 29 0.05 -13.13 2.33
CA TYR A 29 -0.57 -12.26 1.33
C TYR A 29 -1.93 -11.74 1.80
N ALA A 30 -2.77 -12.57 2.42
CA ALA A 30 -4.06 -12.12 2.95
C ALA A 30 -3.91 -11.09 4.08
N TYR A 31 -2.89 -11.23 4.94
CA TYR A 31 -2.55 -10.24 5.97
C TYR A 31 -2.08 -8.91 5.35
N VAL A 32 -1.19 -8.97 4.36
CA VAL A 32 -0.67 -7.78 3.66
C VAL A 32 -1.74 -7.10 2.82
N ASP A 33 -2.64 -7.85 2.16
CA ASP A 33 -3.79 -7.32 1.41
C ASP A 33 -4.75 -6.58 2.34
N LYS A 34 -5.06 -7.16 3.50
CA LYS A 34 -5.85 -6.45 4.53
C LYS A 34 -5.18 -5.16 4.98
N LEU A 35 -3.87 -5.17 5.21
CA LEU A 35 -3.12 -3.95 5.52
C LEU A 35 -3.10 -2.97 4.35
N HIS A 36 -3.13 -3.44 3.10
CA HIS A 36 -3.24 -2.60 1.91
C HIS A 36 -4.61 -1.92 1.82
N VAL A 37 -5.68 -2.64 2.15
CA VAL A 37 -7.06 -2.14 2.10
C VAL A 37 -7.40 -1.26 3.29
N GLU A 38 -6.99 -1.64 4.50
CA GLU A 38 -7.24 -0.87 5.74
C GLU A 38 -6.21 0.25 5.93
N GLY A 39 -4.99 0.07 5.43
CA GLY A 39 -3.97 1.09 5.45
C GLY A 39 -4.43 2.25 4.57
N ASN A 40 -4.64 3.41 5.19
CA ASN A 40 -4.75 4.67 4.47
C ASN A 40 -3.33 5.02 3.95
N TRP A 41 -2.82 4.23 2.99
CA TRP A 41 -1.55 4.48 2.34
C TRP A 41 -1.68 5.85 1.71
N ILE A 42 -0.98 6.82 2.27
CA ILE A 42 -0.84 8.12 1.67
C ILE A 42 0.00 7.86 0.43
N GLU A 43 -0.67 7.63 -0.70
CA GLU A 43 -0.03 7.63 -2.01
C GLU A 43 0.63 9.00 -2.10
N MET A 44 1.96 9.01 -1.93
CA MET A 44 2.72 10.24 -1.99
C MET A 44 2.45 10.83 -3.38
N PRO A 45 1.80 12.00 -3.46
CA PRO A 45 1.43 12.56 -4.75
C PRO A 45 2.70 12.67 -5.58
N PRO A 46 2.66 12.31 -6.88
CA PRO A 46 3.83 12.44 -7.73
C PRO A 46 4.31 13.89 -7.63
N PHE A 47 5.58 14.07 -7.26
CA PHE A 47 6.22 15.38 -7.12
C PHE A 47 6.47 16.00 -8.50
N ILE A 48 5.39 16.24 -9.23
CA ILE A 48 5.36 16.90 -10.54
C ILE A 48 4.46 18.10 -10.27
N GLU A 49 4.98 19.28 -9.92
CA GLU A 49 5.23 20.31 -10.93
C GLU A 49 5.82 21.57 -10.26
N ARG A 50 7.05 21.54 -9.73
CA ARG A 50 7.81 22.79 -9.51
C ARG A 50 8.71 23.13 -10.71
N VAL A 51 8.94 22.17 -11.61
CA VAL A 51 9.87 22.37 -12.74
C VAL A 51 9.25 23.13 -13.93
N ARG A 52 7.92 23.34 -13.97
CA ARG A 52 7.27 24.14 -15.02
C ARG A 52 7.23 25.65 -14.68
N SER A 53 7.22 26.00 -13.39
CA SER A 53 7.15 27.42 -12.96
C SER A 53 8.46 28.20 -13.16
N SER A 54 9.55 27.53 -13.53
CA SER A 54 10.86 28.19 -13.75
C SER A 54 11.12 28.53 -15.23
N SER A 55 10.17 28.23 -16.13
CA SER A 55 10.31 28.42 -17.58
C SER A 55 9.29 29.45 -18.12
N GLU A 56 9.15 30.59 -17.45
CA GLU A 56 8.59 31.80 -18.06
C GLU A 56 9.77 32.72 -18.43
N PRO A 57 10.11 32.92 -19.71
CA PRO A 57 10.80 34.13 -20.10
C PRO A 57 9.78 35.27 -19.99
N GLN A 58 9.92 36.11 -18.96
CA GLN A 58 9.37 37.46 -18.98
C GLN A 58 10.18 38.25 -20.02
N ASP A 59 9.90 38.02 -21.30
CA ASP A 59 10.35 38.93 -22.37
C ASP A 59 9.26 39.97 -22.58
N GLY A 60 9.29 40.97 -21.71
CA GLY A 60 8.69 42.27 -22.00
C GLY A 60 9.83 43.25 -22.20
N ALA A 61 9.99 43.77 -23.42
CA ALA A 61 10.33 45.17 -23.73
C ALA A 61 10.97 45.28 -25.14
N VAL A 62 10.22 45.77 -26.12
CA VAL A 62 10.50 47.01 -26.90
C VAL A 62 9.53 47.15 -28.07
#